data_AF-A0A5M6BU50-F1
#
_entry.id   AF-A0A5M6BU50-F1
#
_cell.length_a   1.000
_cell.length_b   1.000
_cell.length_c   1.000
_cell.angle_alpha   90.00
_cell.angle_beta   90.00
_cell.angle_gamma   90.00
#
_symmetry.space_group_name_H-M   'P 1'
#
loop_
_entity.id
_entity.type
_entity.pdbx_description
1 polymer ?
#
loop_
_entity_poly.entity_id
_entity_poly.type
_entity_poly.pdbx_seq_one_letter_code
_entity_poly.pdbx_strand_id
1 'polypeptide(L)'
;MPTPSLIPSTFLPHLPRSQYSFSPLHPSDLIAHISILRELYLPPIHGGFSASDVFDDEDDDAQRGDITPRRREPRNKLSDGLTERMGGLGLGLNVSLDGASGDDDGTEGNGDDDDEESDDEIQSEDGEELHLDPFEREWAEKWLGGVVRRAQGWIEEHEEEEKSEETKEIEAVLRDATATLAMMAGTSAAGSLTRHLAFPISDALAPALSQLRAKTSPNLALSPETNIFLASLSTSPTSPSILRRALPTPTSPTGSSSSDATRRRRKKSKRPAVLPVLLHDAPMGDHLSVGVQTWGSAILLGRQMALRPSDFGLFLPSTTATNGGVRVLELGAGTGLLSILCRKLLDLHSISTSQPPGLIVATDFLTSVLDNLKICVDLNFPPHLDERGIETSTDISREEGIHIAKLDWTTFPQFMESGGKVGQEEMAPFVNRPFDLVLASDCVYDETHAKLLRDVAGWVLRLPDEATPGDQGGTFHILSPLRPTFAPELESIDTHFPPLSTYTPLAERQSAAKSSSSSPIPPELRGEGLGIARGLKLGARGEGKRGVRGRKGEGRVDEAQGYWWWEVGWG
;
A
#
# COMPACT_ATOMS: atom_id res chain seq x y z
N MET A 1 26.69 1.41 11.61
CA MET A 1 26.81 2.77 12.18
C MET A 1 25.41 3.36 12.14
N PRO A 2 24.92 4.04 13.18
CA PRO A 2 23.67 4.79 13.07
C PRO A 2 23.82 5.84 11.96
N THR A 3 22.84 5.95 11.08
CA THR A 3 22.82 6.95 10.01
C THR A 3 22.66 8.34 10.61
N PRO A 4 23.50 9.32 10.21
CA PRO A 4 23.39 10.68 10.73
C PRO A 4 22.11 11.33 10.17
N SER A 5 21.39 12.05 11.03
CA SER A 5 20.14 12.75 10.70
C SER A 5 20.30 13.95 9.75
N LEU A 6 21.55 14.32 9.43
CA LEU A 6 21.92 15.29 8.41
C LEU A 6 23.27 14.87 7.80
N ILE A 7 23.37 14.95 6.47
CA ILE A 7 24.64 14.83 5.76
C ILE A 7 25.12 16.25 5.44
N PRO A 8 26.24 16.74 6.01
CA PRO A 8 26.79 18.02 5.61
C PRO A 8 27.30 17.95 4.17
N SER A 9 27.17 19.02 3.39
CA SER A 9 27.77 19.20 2.05
C SER A 9 29.25 18.78 1.90
N THR A 10 29.99 18.67 3.01
CA THR A 10 31.37 18.13 3.07
C THR A 10 31.48 16.61 2.96
N PHE A 11 30.37 15.87 2.99
CA PHE A 11 30.35 14.41 2.93
C PHE A 11 30.63 13.88 1.53
N LEU A 12 30.09 14.52 0.49
CA LEU A 12 30.27 14.08 -0.88
C LEU A 12 31.66 14.52 -1.38
N PRO A 13 32.52 13.59 -1.83
CA PRO A 13 33.85 13.94 -2.31
C PRO A 13 33.74 14.78 -3.57
N HIS A 14 34.64 15.76 -3.72
CA HIS A 14 34.73 16.51 -4.97
C HIS A 14 35.09 15.59 -6.14
N LEU A 15 34.26 15.61 -7.17
CA LEU A 15 34.54 14.83 -8.37
C LEU A 15 35.73 15.41 -9.14
N PRO A 16 36.59 14.56 -9.74
CA PRO A 16 37.72 15.02 -10.55
C PRO A 16 37.28 15.94 -11.69
N ARG A 17 38.16 16.86 -12.13
CA ARG A 17 37.87 17.72 -13.29
C ARG A 17 37.78 16.93 -14.60
N SER A 18 38.43 15.77 -14.67
CA SER A 18 38.31 14.86 -15.81
C SER A 18 36.87 14.36 -15.93
N GLN A 19 36.34 14.36 -17.15
CA GLN A 19 35.03 13.79 -17.46
C GLN A 19 35.08 12.29 -17.76
N TYR A 20 36.29 11.71 -17.83
CA TYR A 20 36.51 10.33 -18.23
C TYR A 20 37.32 9.54 -17.18
N SER A 21 37.40 10.03 -15.94
CA SER A 21 38.13 9.35 -14.89
C SER A 21 37.59 9.67 -13.50
N PHE A 22 37.62 8.67 -12.63
CA PHE A 22 37.32 8.81 -11.20
C PHE A 22 38.56 9.07 -10.35
N SER A 23 39.77 8.88 -10.88
CA SER A 23 41.01 9.06 -10.11
C SER A 23 41.11 10.48 -9.52
N PRO A 24 41.41 10.63 -8.21
CA PRO A 24 41.93 9.61 -7.28
C PRO A 24 40.87 8.84 -6.48
N LEU A 25 39.57 8.98 -6.77
CA LEU A 25 38.50 8.27 -6.09
C LEU A 25 38.39 6.82 -6.59
N HIS A 26 38.24 5.88 -5.66
CA HIS A 26 38.02 4.48 -5.99
C HIS A 26 36.52 4.17 -6.16
N PRO A 27 36.16 3.19 -7.02
CA PRO A 27 34.76 2.77 -7.20
C PRO A 27 34.06 2.36 -5.90
N SER A 28 34.77 1.66 -5.01
CA SER A 28 34.27 1.25 -3.69
C SER A 28 33.88 2.43 -2.80
N ASP A 29 34.66 3.51 -2.83
CA ASP A 29 34.35 4.73 -2.08
C ASP A 29 33.10 5.39 -2.65
N LEU A 30 32.98 5.48 -3.98
CA LEU A 30 31.78 6.04 -4.63
C LEU A 30 30.52 5.25 -4.27
N ILE A 31 30.58 3.92 -4.31
CA ILE A 31 29.47 3.04 -3.93
C ILE A 31 29.04 3.26 -2.47
N ALA A 32 29.98 3.50 -1.56
CA ALA A 32 29.65 3.80 -0.16
C ALA A 32 28.87 5.12 -0.01
N HIS A 33 29.28 6.18 -0.73
CA HIS A 33 28.56 7.46 -0.71
C HIS A 33 27.19 7.35 -1.39
N ILE A 34 27.11 6.66 -2.53
CA ILE A 34 25.84 6.38 -3.23
C ILE A 34 24.90 5.59 -2.32
N SER A 35 25.40 4.60 -1.58
CA SER A 35 24.59 3.80 -0.65
C SER A 35 23.99 4.65 0.48
N ILE A 36 24.74 5.63 0.98
CA ILE A 36 24.27 6.55 2.02
C ILE A 36 23.26 7.54 1.45
N LEU A 37 23.49 8.09 0.25
CA LEU A 37 22.50 8.92 -0.45
C LEU A 37 21.22 8.14 -0.73
N ARG A 38 21.36 6.87 -1.13
CA ARG A 38 20.23 5.95 -1.30
C ARG A 38 19.46 5.79 0.00
N GLU A 39 20.11 5.62 1.15
CA GLU A 39 19.43 5.51 2.44
C GLU A 39 18.78 6.83 2.92
N LEU A 40 19.42 7.97 2.64
CA LEU A 40 18.91 9.31 3.03
C LEU A 40 17.72 9.76 2.17
N TYR A 41 17.80 9.54 0.86
CA TYR A 41 16.79 9.97 -0.11
C TYR A 41 15.81 8.85 -0.48
N LEU A 42 15.97 7.63 0.07
CA LEU A 42 14.84 6.71 0.17
C LEU A 42 13.91 7.25 1.26
N PRO A 43 12.71 7.73 0.93
CA PRO A 43 11.64 7.58 1.90
C PRO A 43 11.53 6.08 2.24
N PRO A 44 11.24 5.70 3.50
CA PRO A 44 10.88 4.31 3.82
C PRO A 44 9.88 3.85 2.77
N ILE A 45 10.24 2.76 2.09
CA ILE A 45 9.80 2.35 0.76
C ILE A 45 8.26 2.38 0.63
N HIS A 46 7.65 3.55 0.40
CA HIS A 46 6.19 3.77 0.34
C HIS A 46 5.38 2.73 1.15
N GLY A 47 5.44 2.77 2.48
CA GLY A 47 4.68 1.87 3.36
C GLY A 47 5.20 0.42 3.49
N GLY A 48 6.33 0.08 2.88
CA GLY A 48 6.93 -1.24 2.99
C GLY A 48 7.73 -1.44 4.28
N PHE A 49 7.23 -2.31 5.15
CA PHE A 49 7.96 -2.75 6.34
C PHE A 49 9.26 -3.45 5.95
N SER A 50 10.41 -2.90 6.36
CA SER A 50 11.62 -3.70 6.51
C SER A 50 11.46 -4.65 7.69
N ALA A 51 12.24 -5.74 7.74
CA ALA A 51 12.17 -6.65 8.88
C ALA A 51 12.40 -5.88 10.20
N SER A 52 13.31 -4.91 10.21
CA SER A 52 13.59 -4.01 11.34
C SER A 52 12.36 -3.23 11.83
N ASP A 53 11.54 -2.68 10.94
CA ASP A 53 10.39 -1.82 11.30
C ASP A 53 9.29 -2.59 12.04
N VAL A 54 9.21 -3.91 11.85
CA VAL A 54 8.28 -4.78 12.59
C VAL A 54 8.74 -5.04 14.03
N PHE A 55 10.02 -4.82 14.34
CA PHE A 55 10.64 -5.27 15.59
C PHE A 55 10.98 -4.17 16.61
N ASP A 56 10.87 -2.89 16.25
CA ASP A 56 11.18 -1.75 17.14
C ASP A 56 9.95 -1.16 17.88
N ASP A 57 8.75 -1.69 17.60
CA ASP A 57 7.44 -1.08 17.92
C ASP A 57 6.87 -1.34 19.35
N GLU A 58 7.67 -1.76 20.35
CA GLU A 58 7.14 -2.13 21.69
C GLU A 58 7.56 -1.25 22.89
N ASP A 59 8.41 -0.23 22.71
CA ASP A 59 8.93 0.54 23.86
C ASP A 59 8.16 1.85 24.19
N ASP A 60 7.26 2.34 23.33
CA ASP A 60 6.60 3.64 23.55
C ASP A 60 5.32 3.62 24.41
N ASP A 61 4.64 2.48 24.56
CA ASP A 61 3.38 2.40 25.32
C ASP A 61 3.57 2.21 26.84
N ALA A 62 4.82 2.16 27.34
CA ALA A 62 5.11 1.86 28.75
C ALA A 62 5.54 3.05 29.63
N GLN A 63 5.63 4.28 29.11
CA GLN A 63 6.06 5.45 29.88
C GLN A 63 5.17 6.69 29.70
N ARG A 64 3.87 6.58 30.03
CA ARG A 64 3.06 7.75 30.42
C ARG A 64 2.72 7.68 31.91
N GLY A 65 3.70 8.05 32.72
CA GLY A 65 3.56 8.30 34.15
C GLY A 65 3.95 9.75 34.47
N ASP A 66 2.93 10.55 34.76
CA ASP A 66 2.88 11.86 35.44
C ASP A 66 4.22 12.48 35.88
N ILE A 67 4.75 13.46 35.11
CA ILE A 67 5.70 14.47 35.60
C ILE A 67 5.43 15.80 34.86
N THR A 68 5.00 16.81 35.62
CA THR A 68 4.83 18.20 35.17
C THR A 68 6.18 18.93 35.03
N PRO A 69 6.48 19.66 33.93
CA PRO A 69 7.67 20.50 33.86
C PRO A 69 7.35 22.01 33.98
N ARG A 70 8.18 22.68 34.79
CA ARG A 70 8.20 24.13 35.04
C ARG A 70 8.70 24.91 33.82
N ARG A 71 7.97 25.97 33.48
CA ARG A 71 8.26 27.00 32.47
C ARG A 71 9.65 27.64 32.68
N ARG A 72 10.49 27.64 31.64
CA ARG A 72 11.60 28.58 31.46
C ARG A 72 11.44 29.22 30.09
N GLU A 73 11.27 30.55 30.08
CA GLU A 73 11.09 31.40 28.90
C GLU A 73 12.34 31.44 28.00
N PRO A 74 12.19 31.41 26.67
CA PRO A 74 13.20 31.90 25.74
C PRO A 74 12.85 33.31 25.21
N ARG A 75 13.90 34.10 25.00
CA ARG A 75 13.86 35.50 24.56
C ARG A 75 13.78 35.58 23.03
N ASN A 76 12.89 36.44 22.54
CA ASN A 76 12.71 36.86 21.15
C ASN A 76 14.02 37.23 20.42
N LYS A 77 14.14 36.80 19.16
CA LYS A 77 14.75 37.60 18.08
C LYS A 77 14.03 37.37 16.75
N LEU A 78 13.59 38.49 16.18
CA LEU A 78 12.96 38.69 14.88
C LEU A 78 13.97 38.57 13.73
N SER A 79 13.52 38.01 12.60
CA SER A 79 13.67 38.55 11.23
C SER A 79 12.91 37.60 10.28
N ASP A 80 11.75 37.99 9.77
CA ASP A 80 11.54 38.76 8.52
C ASP A 80 11.67 37.87 7.27
N GLY A 81 10.60 37.88 6.46
CA GLY A 81 10.24 36.81 5.55
C GLY A 81 10.79 36.92 4.13
N LEU A 82 10.47 35.93 3.30
CA LEU A 82 10.20 36.12 1.88
C LEU A 82 9.49 34.88 1.30
N THR A 83 8.23 35.06 0.92
CA THR A 83 7.42 34.10 0.16
C THR A 83 7.70 34.32 -1.32
N GLU A 84 8.32 33.36 -2.03
CA GLU A 84 8.35 33.36 -3.50
C GLU A 84 7.45 32.24 -4.04
N ARG A 85 6.30 32.66 -4.59
CA ARG A 85 5.48 31.88 -5.50
C ARG A 85 6.18 31.83 -6.86
N MET A 86 6.41 30.64 -7.40
CA MET A 86 6.73 30.47 -8.82
C MET A 86 5.70 29.56 -9.47
N GLY A 87 4.72 30.17 -10.14
CA GLY A 87 3.88 29.55 -11.14
C GLY A 87 4.34 29.99 -12.53
N GLY A 88 4.32 29.08 -13.51
CA GLY A 88 4.59 29.45 -14.89
C GLY A 88 4.83 28.31 -15.87
N LEU A 89 3.77 27.60 -16.26
CA LEU A 89 3.57 26.98 -17.58
C LEU A 89 2.03 26.86 -17.70
N GLY A 90 1.28 27.56 -18.55
CA GLY A 90 1.58 28.08 -19.87
C GLY A 90 0.58 27.53 -20.88
N LEU A 91 -0.73 27.73 -20.67
CA LEU A 91 -1.75 27.52 -21.70
C LEU A 91 -2.71 28.71 -21.70
N GLY A 92 -2.55 29.55 -22.71
CA GLY A 92 -3.36 30.73 -22.93
C GLY A 92 -4.75 30.35 -23.43
N LEU A 93 -5.77 30.87 -22.74
CA LEU A 93 -7.04 31.20 -23.37
C LEU A 93 -7.53 32.52 -22.75
N ASN A 94 -7.48 33.58 -23.54
CA ASN A 94 -8.02 34.89 -23.21
C ASN A 94 -9.55 34.80 -23.13
N VAL A 95 -10.13 35.11 -21.97
CA VAL A 95 -11.48 35.70 -21.90
C VAL A 95 -11.46 36.82 -20.86
N SER A 96 -11.53 38.05 -21.36
CA SER A 96 -11.70 39.27 -20.58
C SER A 96 -13.07 39.32 -19.93
N LEU A 97 -13.14 39.71 -18.66
CA LEU A 97 -14.33 40.32 -18.06
C LEU A 97 -13.87 41.30 -16.98
N ASP A 98 -13.82 42.57 -17.37
CA ASP A 98 -13.64 43.72 -16.49
C ASP A 98 -14.85 43.90 -15.56
N GLY A 99 -14.56 44.13 -14.28
CA GLY A 99 -14.78 45.43 -13.63
C GLY A 99 -16.20 45.83 -13.22
N ALA A 100 -16.42 45.85 -11.91
CA ALA A 100 -17.18 46.89 -11.18
C ALA A 100 -16.85 46.74 -9.68
N SER A 101 -15.96 47.54 -9.08
CA SER A 101 -16.15 48.91 -8.55
C SER A 101 -17.17 49.02 -7.40
N GLY A 102 -16.71 49.48 -6.23
CA GLY A 102 -17.57 49.94 -5.14
C GLY A 102 -16.80 50.17 -3.82
N ASP A 103 -16.29 51.39 -3.66
CA ASP A 103 -15.74 51.98 -2.44
C ASP A 103 -16.76 52.06 -1.28
N ASP A 104 -16.30 52.02 -0.02
CA ASP A 104 -16.68 52.92 1.10
C ASP A 104 -15.87 52.53 2.35
N ASP A 105 -14.91 53.35 2.80
CA ASP A 105 -14.97 54.38 3.86
C ASP A 105 -14.84 53.84 5.30
N GLY A 106 -13.96 54.51 6.06
CA GLY A 106 -13.45 54.06 7.35
C GLY A 106 -14.21 54.63 8.54
N THR A 107 -14.02 54.01 9.71
CA THR A 107 -14.17 54.70 11.00
C THR A 107 -13.37 53.97 12.09
N GLU A 108 -12.47 54.70 12.75
CA GLU A 108 -11.83 54.29 14.00
C GLU A 108 -12.83 54.45 15.16
N GLY A 109 -12.89 53.46 16.05
CA GLY A 109 -13.69 53.51 17.27
C GLY A 109 -13.19 52.47 18.28
N ASN A 110 -12.45 52.96 19.27
CA ASN A 110 -12.00 52.23 20.45
C ASN A 110 -13.20 51.75 21.28
N GLY A 111 -13.20 50.48 21.69
CA GLY A 111 -14.15 49.91 22.63
C GLY A 111 -13.69 48.52 23.04
N ASP A 112 -13.01 48.44 24.17
CA ASP A 112 -12.84 47.22 24.96
C ASP A 112 -14.24 46.66 25.28
N ASP A 113 -14.47 45.38 25.01
CA ASP A 113 -15.29 44.50 25.84
C ASP A 113 -15.00 43.04 25.47
N ASP A 114 -14.77 42.26 26.51
CA ASP A 114 -14.38 40.86 26.55
C ASP A 114 -15.43 39.94 25.89
N ASP A 115 -14.99 39.01 25.04
CA ASP A 115 -15.66 37.73 24.85
C ASP A 115 -14.59 36.65 24.58
N GLU A 116 -14.53 35.69 25.51
CA GLU A 116 -13.66 34.53 25.52
C GLU A 116 -14.07 33.54 24.41
N GLU A 117 -13.38 33.53 23.28
CA GLU A 117 -13.33 32.37 22.40
C GLU A 117 -12.02 31.61 22.64
N SER A 118 -12.16 30.42 23.22
CA SER A 118 -11.08 29.45 23.42
C SER A 118 -10.66 28.87 22.07
N ASP A 119 -9.67 29.50 21.44
CA ASP A 119 -8.87 28.86 20.40
C ASP A 119 -8.02 27.78 21.07
N ASP A 120 -8.50 26.53 21.02
CA ASP A 120 -7.64 25.36 21.15
C ASP A 120 -6.74 25.31 19.91
N GLU A 121 -5.70 26.15 19.90
CA GLU A 121 -4.55 26.02 19.03
C GLU A 121 -3.96 24.62 19.26
N ILE A 122 -4.33 23.71 18.36
CA ILE A 122 -3.62 22.47 18.10
C ILE A 122 -2.17 22.90 17.91
N GLN A 123 -1.34 22.65 18.92
CA GLN A 123 0.11 22.63 18.77
C GLN A 123 0.39 21.59 17.68
N SER A 124 0.51 22.05 16.44
CA SER A 124 1.28 21.35 15.44
C SER A 124 2.65 21.21 16.07
N GLU A 125 2.97 19.99 16.50
CA GLU A 125 4.35 19.61 16.77
C GLU A 125 5.09 19.86 15.44
N ASP A 126 5.68 21.05 15.32
CA ASP A 126 6.65 21.47 14.30
C ASP A 126 7.94 20.64 14.47
N GLY A 127 7.79 19.32 14.40
CA GLY A 127 8.83 18.41 13.97
C GLY A 127 8.71 18.27 12.46
N GLU A 128 8.86 19.37 11.72
CA GLU A 128 9.30 19.27 10.33
C GLU A 128 10.53 18.37 10.34
N GLU A 129 10.36 17.17 9.78
CA GLU A 129 11.41 16.19 9.66
C GLU A 129 12.62 16.87 9.02
N LEU A 130 13.68 17.07 9.82
CA LEU A 130 15.01 17.59 9.46
C LEU A 130 15.72 16.80 8.34
N HIS A 131 15.01 15.90 7.66
CA HIS A 131 15.56 14.81 6.86
C HIS A 131 15.95 15.22 5.44
N LEU A 132 15.54 16.37 4.90
CA LEU A 132 15.83 16.73 3.49
C LEU A 132 15.88 18.26 3.26
N ASP A 133 17.02 18.91 3.55
CA ASP A 133 17.26 20.29 3.09
C ASP A 133 17.21 20.33 1.54
N PRO A 134 16.37 21.17 0.91
CA PRO A 134 16.31 21.32 -0.55
C PRO A 134 17.67 21.60 -1.19
N PHE A 135 18.54 22.35 -0.51
CA PHE A 135 19.88 22.66 -1.01
C PHE A 135 20.76 21.40 -1.07
N GLU A 136 20.80 20.61 0.00
CA GLU A 136 21.57 19.36 0.05
C GLU A 136 21.03 18.33 -0.95
N ARG A 137 19.71 18.31 -1.19
CA ARG A 137 19.09 17.48 -2.24
C ARG A 137 19.59 17.86 -3.63
N GLU A 138 19.50 19.15 -3.99
CA GLU A 138 19.98 19.63 -5.29
C GLU A 138 21.49 19.38 -5.46
N TRP A 139 22.26 19.52 -4.38
CA TRP A 139 23.69 19.22 -4.37
C TRP A 139 23.97 17.74 -4.65
N ALA A 140 23.26 16.84 -3.98
CA ALA A 140 23.36 15.39 -4.19
C ALA A 140 22.94 14.98 -5.62
N GLU A 141 21.88 15.57 -6.17
CA GLU A 141 21.46 15.34 -7.56
C GLU A 141 22.55 15.75 -8.56
N LYS A 142 23.14 16.94 -8.37
CA LYS A 142 24.26 17.42 -9.20
C LYS A 142 25.48 16.51 -9.08
N TRP A 143 25.79 16.04 -7.88
CA TRP A 143 26.91 15.12 -7.64
C TRP A 143 26.68 13.78 -8.33
N LEU A 144 25.52 13.14 -8.14
CA LEU A 144 25.16 11.88 -8.80
C LEU A 144 25.16 12.02 -10.33
N GLY A 145 24.57 13.09 -10.87
CA GLY A 145 24.62 13.38 -12.30
C GLY A 145 26.06 13.58 -12.82
N GLY A 146 26.97 14.06 -11.97
CA GLY A 146 28.40 14.13 -12.25
C GLY A 146 29.09 12.77 -12.24
N VAL A 147 28.70 11.85 -11.35
CA VAL A 147 29.20 10.47 -11.30
C VAL A 147 28.75 9.71 -12.55
N VAL A 148 27.46 9.78 -12.90
CA VAL A 148 26.88 9.11 -14.08
C VAL A 148 27.63 9.50 -15.35
N ARG A 149 27.81 10.81 -15.60
CA ARG A 149 28.54 11.31 -16.77
C ARG A 149 29.97 10.77 -16.86
N ARG A 150 30.66 10.64 -15.72
CA ARG A 150 32.05 10.13 -15.67
C ARG A 150 32.13 8.64 -15.89
N ALA A 151 31.19 7.87 -15.35
CA ALA A 151 31.16 6.44 -15.56
C ALA A 151 30.81 6.10 -17.01
N GLN A 152 29.85 6.81 -17.61
CA GLN A 152 29.54 6.67 -19.04
C GLN A 152 30.76 7.00 -19.91
N GLY A 153 31.40 8.15 -19.70
CA GLY A 153 32.59 8.52 -20.45
C GLY A 153 33.75 7.53 -20.29
N TRP A 154 33.99 7.01 -19.07
CA TRP A 154 35.03 6.00 -18.85
C TRP A 154 34.72 4.68 -19.57
N ILE A 155 33.46 4.22 -19.54
CA ILE A 155 33.03 2.97 -20.21
C ILE A 155 33.18 3.11 -21.73
N GLU A 156 32.76 4.24 -22.30
CA GLU A 156 32.90 4.52 -23.75
C GLU A 156 34.36 4.49 -24.21
N GLU A 157 35.31 4.99 -23.40
CA GLU A 157 36.74 4.97 -23.74
C GLU A 157 37.37 3.57 -23.63
N HIS A 158 36.78 2.66 -22.85
CA HIS A 158 37.30 1.32 -22.58
C HIS A 158 36.43 0.20 -23.17
N GLU A 159 35.49 0.52 -24.07
CA GLU A 159 34.55 -0.43 -24.68
C GLU A 159 35.24 -1.45 -25.61
N GLU A 160 36.42 -1.11 -26.14
CA GLU A 160 37.22 -1.97 -27.04
C GLU A 160 38.19 -2.92 -26.31
N GLU A 161 38.33 -2.81 -24.98
CA GLU A 161 39.20 -3.66 -24.16
C GLU A 161 38.43 -4.85 -23.54
N GLU A 162 39.06 -6.02 -23.36
CA GLU A 162 38.41 -7.18 -22.71
C GLU A 162 37.87 -6.78 -21.33
N LYS A 163 36.63 -7.21 -20.99
CA LYS A 163 35.94 -6.89 -19.73
C LYS A 163 36.82 -7.13 -18.50
N SER A 164 37.49 -6.08 -18.05
CA SER A 164 38.29 -6.06 -16.83
C SER A 164 37.38 -6.08 -15.60
N GLU A 165 37.90 -6.53 -14.45
CA GLU A 165 37.23 -6.37 -13.17
C GLU A 165 36.96 -4.89 -12.86
N GLU A 166 37.85 -3.99 -13.31
CA GLU A 166 37.67 -2.54 -13.17
C GLU A 166 36.45 -2.04 -13.97
N THR A 167 36.21 -2.57 -15.17
CA THR A 167 35.02 -2.25 -15.97
C THR A 167 33.73 -2.63 -15.24
N LYS A 168 33.70 -3.80 -14.58
CA LYS A 168 32.54 -4.24 -13.80
C LYS A 168 32.29 -3.35 -12.59
N GLU A 169 33.34 -2.91 -11.91
CA GLU A 169 33.23 -1.99 -10.78
C GLU A 169 32.66 -0.62 -11.22
N ILE A 170 33.11 -0.10 -12.36
CA ILE A 170 32.58 1.16 -12.93
C ILE A 170 31.15 1.00 -13.44
N GLU A 171 30.79 -0.12 -14.06
CA GLU A 171 29.41 -0.44 -14.43
C GLU A 171 28.50 -0.48 -13.19
N ALA A 172 28.97 -1.03 -12.07
CA ALA A 172 28.23 -1.04 -10.81
C ALA A 172 28.04 0.38 -10.25
N VAL A 173 29.07 1.23 -10.29
CA VAL A 173 28.96 2.66 -9.92
C VAL A 173 27.94 3.38 -10.80
N LEU A 174 27.97 3.19 -12.11
CA LEU A 174 27.02 3.79 -13.05
C LEU A 174 25.59 3.37 -12.72
N ARG A 175 25.36 2.06 -12.56
CA ARG A 175 24.06 1.48 -12.27
C ARG A 175 23.49 2.05 -10.96
N ASP A 176 24.28 2.04 -9.88
CA ASP A 176 23.82 2.46 -8.55
C ASP A 176 23.61 3.98 -8.48
N ALA A 177 24.47 4.78 -9.13
CA ALA A 177 24.31 6.23 -9.20
C ALA A 177 23.08 6.62 -10.01
N THR A 178 22.85 5.96 -11.15
CA THR A 178 21.68 6.20 -12.01
C THR A 178 20.39 5.82 -11.27
N ALA A 179 20.37 4.66 -10.62
CA ALA A 179 19.23 4.23 -9.83
C ALA A 179 18.91 5.23 -8.71
N THR A 180 19.93 5.71 -7.98
CA THR A 180 19.76 6.67 -6.89
C THR A 180 19.26 8.02 -7.40
N LEU A 181 19.83 8.53 -8.49
CA LEU A 181 19.38 9.79 -9.11
C LEU A 181 17.94 9.68 -9.61
N ALA A 182 17.59 8.56 -10.20
CA ALA A 182 16.25 8.30 -10.70
C ALA A 182 15.23 8.15 -9.55
N MET A 183 15.61 7.54 -8.42
CA MET A 183 14.80 7.52 -7.20
C MET A 183 14.59 8.93 -6.61
N MET A 184 15.62 9.78 -6.62
CA MET A 184 15.50 11.18 -6.19
C MET A 184 14.57 12.00 -7.09
N ALA A 185 14.43 11.63 -8.37
CA ALA A 185 13.45 12.21 -9.28
C ALA A 185 12.02 11.66 -9.10
N GLY A 186 11.84 10.59 -8.30
CA GLY A 186 10.57 9.93 -8.02
C GLY A 186 10.55 8.45 -8.45
N THR A 187 9.72 7.62 -7.81
CA THR A 187 9.63 6.17 -8.12
C THR A 187 9.20 5.88 -9.56
N SER A 188 8.50 6.81 -10.21
CA SER A 188 8.14 6.71 -11.63
C SER A 188 9.34 6.87 -12.58
N ALA A 189 10.39 7.57 -12.15
CA ALA A 189 11.62 7.77 -12.92
C ALA A 189 12.68 6.69 -12.65
N ALA A 190 12.61 6.00 -11.50
CA ALA A 190 13.58 5.02 -11.00
C ALA A 190 13.76 3.73 -11.83
N GLY A 191 13.00 3.55 -12.91
CA GLY A 191 12.90 2.27 -13.61
C GLY A 191 12.07 1.26 -12.82
N SER A 192 12.24 -0.03 -13.10
CA SER A 192 11.52 -1.07 -12.35
C SER A 192 12.16 -1.35 -11.00
N LEU A 193 11.33 -1.53 -9.97
CA LEU A 193 11.73 -1.80 -8.59
C LEU A 193 10.99 -3.03 -8.08
N THR A 194 11.72 -3.97 -7.47
CA THR A 194 11.09 -5.04 -6.69
C THR A 194 10.93 -4.61 -5.24
N ARG A 195 9.69 -4.55 -4.75
CA ARG A 195 9.38 -4.29 -3.34
C ARG A 195 9.32 -5.58 -2.55
N HIS A 196 9.89 -5.55 -1.35
CA HIS A 196 9.82 -6.62 -0.36
C HIS A 196 8.94 -6.16 0.79
N LEU A 197 7.68 -6.60 0.82
CA LEU A 197 6.73 -6.26 1.87
C LEU A 197 6.62 -7.41 2.88
N ALA A 198 6.43 -7.05 4.15
CA ALA A 198 6.31 -8.03 5.24
C ALA A 198 5.07 -7.70 6.09
N PHE A 199 4.04 -8.55 5.99
CA PHE A 199 2.76 -8.31 6.69
C PHE A 199 2.69 -9.09 8.00
N PRO A 200 2.46 -8.44 9.16
CA PRO A 200 2.14 -9.19 10.36
C PRO A 200 0.80 -9.93 10.15
N ILE A 201 0.74 -11.20 10.53
CA ILE A 201 -0.45 -12.03 10.39
C ILE A 201 -1.06 -12.37 11.75
N SER A 202 -2.35 -12.70 11.75
CA SER A 202 -3.04 -13.27 12.90
C SER A 202 -2.28 -14.47 13.49
N ASP A 203 -2.17 -14.52 14.81
CA ASP A 203 -1.52 -15.62 15.55
C ASP A 203 -2.09 -16.99 15.20
N ALA A 204 -3.36 -17.06 14.79
CA ALA A 204 -4.03 -18.29 14.38
C ALA A 204 -3.40 -18.93 13.13
N LEU A 205 -2.79 -18.13 12.25
CA LEU A 205 -2.19 -18.59 10.99
C LEU A 205 -0.69 -18.90 11.12
N ALA A 206 -0.05 -18.48 12.21
CA ALA A 206 1.38 -18.67 12.44
C ALA A 206 1.84 -20.15 12.36
N PRO A 207 1.10 -21.15 12.88
CA PRO A 207 1.47 -22.56 12.75
C PRO A 207 1.53 -23.03 11.29
N ALA A 208 0.55 -22.67 10.46
CA ALA A 208 0.53 -23.02 9.05
C ALA A 208 1.68 -22.36 8.29
N LEU A 209 2.00 -21.09 8.60
CA LEU A 209 3.13 -20.39 7.99
C LEU A 209 4.46 -21.10 8.26
N SER A 210 4.65 -21.61 9.48
CA SER A 210 5.83 -22.38 9.83
C SER A 210 5.94 -23.69 9.04
N GLN A 211 4.82 -24.36 8.75
CA GLN A 211 4.80 -25.58 7.95
C GLN A 211 5.14 -25.30 6.48
N LEU A 212 4.66 -24.18 5.93
CA LEU A 212 4.93 -23.77 4.55
C LEU A 212 6.41 -23.42 4.37
N ARG A 213 6.99 -22.65 5.30
CA ARG A 213 8.41 -22.27 5.27
C ARG A 213 9.38 -23.44 5.38
N ALA A 214 9.02 -24.48 6.14
CA ALA A 214 9.85 -25.67 6.28
C ALA A 214 10.05 -26.44 4.95
N LYS A 215 9.22 -26.14 3.93
CA LYS A 215 9.24 -26.79 2.61
C LYS A 215 9.85 -25.92 1.51
N THR A 216 10.16 -24.65 1.77
CA THR A 216 10.61 -23.71 0.74
C THR A 216 12.13 -23.78 0.56
N SER A 217 12.59 -24.23 -0.61
CA SER A 217 13.98 -24.12 -1.04
C SER A 217 14.28 -22.73 -1.63
N PRO A 218 15.56 -22.30 -1.69
CA PRO A 218 15.94 -21.07 -2.39
C PRO A 218 15.48 -21.12 -3.85
N ASN A 219 14.90 -20.03 -4.35
CA ASN A 219 14.46 -19.95 -5.74
C ASN A 219 15.55 -19.26 -6.57
N LEU A 220 16.18 -20.02 -7.47
CA LEU A 220 17.25 -19.52 -8.36
C LEU A 220 16.76 -18.45 -9.36
N ALA A 221 15.44 -18.36 -9.59
CA ALA A 221 14.85 -17.34 -10.46
C ALA A 221 14.72 -15.97 -9.78
N LEU A 222 14.87 -15.89 -8.45
CA LEU A 222 14.81 -14.63 -7.71
C LEU A 222 16.20 -14.01 -7.53
N SER A 223 16.25 -12.68 -7.39
CA SER A 223 17.52 -11.99 -7.14
C SER A 223 18.18 -12.47 -5.84
N PRO A 224 19.53 -12.35 -5.71
CA PRO A 224 20.22 -12.66 -4.48
C PRO A 224 19.66 -11.89 -3.27
N GLU A 225 19.34 -10.61 -3.44
CA GLU A 225 18.75 -9.76 -2.39
C GLU A 225 17.39 -10.29 -1.95
N THR A 226 16.56 -10.70 -2.90
CA THR A 226 15.23 -11.29 -2.62
C THR A 226 15.36 -12.61 -1.87
N ASN A 227 16.29 -13.47 -2.28
CA ASN A 227 16.57 -14.72 -1.58
C ASN A 227 17.10 -14.48 -0.15
N ILE A 228 17.96 -13.47 0.05
CA ILE A 228 18.47 -13.08 1.37
C ILE A 228 17.32 -12.57 2.25
N PHE A 229 16.44 -11.73 1.71
CA PHE A 229 15.26 -11.24 2.41
C PHE A 229 14.36 -12.41 2.87
N LEU A 230 13.99 -13.31 1.95
CA LEU A 230 13.16 -14.47 2.28
C LEU A 230 13.83 -15.41 3.30
N ALA A 231 15.15 -15.61 3.18
CA ALA A 231 15.92 -16.40 4.14
C ALA A 231 15.98 -15.75 5.53
N SER A 232 16.02 -14.42 5.61
CA SER A 232 15.98 -13.72 6.90
C SER A 232 14.68 -14.01 7.66
N LEU A 233 13.57 -14.16 6.95
CA LEU A 233 12.24 -14.45 7.51
C LEU A 233 12.02 -15.92 7.86
N SER A 234 12.82 -16.84 7.31
CA SER A 234 12.72 -18.28 7.62
C SER A 234 13.45 -18.66 8.92
N THR A 235 14.27 -17.77 9.47
CA THR A 235 14.95 -18.00 10.74
C THR A 235 13.96 -18.01 11.92
N SER A 236 13.67 -19.21 12.43
CA SER A 236 12.72 -19.43 13.51
C SER A 236 13.10 -18.68 14.80
N PRO A 237 12.15 -18.06 15.51
CA PRO A 237 12.38 -17.46 16.84
C PRO A 237 12.65 -18.49 17.96
N THR A 238 12.72 -19.80 17.64
CA THR A 238 12.93 -20.87 18.64
C THR A 238 14.30 -21.57 18.58
N SER A 239 15.25 -21.12 17.76
CA SER A 239 16.59 -21.73 17.81
C SER A 239 17.40 -21.24 19.03
N PRO A 240 17.93 -22.15 19.87
CA PRO A 240 18.69 -21.78 21.05
C PRO A 240 20.04 -21.21 20.60
N SER A 241 20.28 -19.93 20.90
CA SER A 241 21.61 -19.32 21.09
C SER A 241 22.78 -20.11 20.49
N ILE A 242 23.04 -19.93 19.19
CA ILE A 242 24.30 -20.35 18.57
C ILE A 242 25.24 -19.14 18.54
N LEU A 243 26.20 -19.19 19.49
CA LEU A 243 27.59 -18.74 19.36
C LEU A 243 27.85 -17.26 19.03
N ARG A 244 27.66 -16.38 20.03
CA ARG A 244 28.71 -15.38 20.31
C ARG A 244 29.74 -16.03 21.23
N ARG A 245 30.85 -16.49 20.64
CA ARG A 245 32.05 -16.95 21.32
C ARG A 245 32.64 -15.77 22.13
N ALA A 246 32.20 -15.63 23.38
CA ALA A 246 32.87 -14.74 24.32
C ALA A 246 34.19 -15.38 24.77
N LEU A 247 35.27 -14.60 24.72
CA LEU A 247 36.58 -14.98 25.24
C LEU A 247 36.50 -15.36 26.73
N PRO A 248 37.33 -16.31 27.22
CA PRO A 248 37.37 -16.65 28.63
C PRO A 248 38.17 -15.62 29.41
N THR A 249 37.53 -14.92 30.35
CA THR A 249 38.24 -14.22 31.45
C THR A 249 38.25 -15.10 32.70
N PRO A 250 39.32 -15.03 33.52
CA PRO A 250 39.59 -16.04 34.54
C PRO A 250 38.83 -15.77 35.85
N THR A 251 38.54 -16.90 36.50
CA THR A 251 37.87 -17.08 37.78
C THR A 251 38.58 -16.41 38.96
N SER A 252 37.79 -15.89 39.91
CA SER A 252 38.14 -15.79 41.33
C SER A 252 36.88 -15.99 42.20
N PRO A 253 36.92 -16.81 43.27
CA PRO A 253 35.75 -17.15 44.07
C PRO A 253 35.76 -16.47 45.45
N THR A 254 34.70 -15.74 45.79
CA THR A 254 34.26 -15.34 47.16
C THR A 254 32.99 -14.51 46.98
N GLY A 255 31.87 -14.61 47.69
CA GLY A 255 31.38 -15.40 48.80
C GLY A 255 29.98 -14.83 49.16
N SER A 256 29.11 -15.69 49.71
CA SER A 256 27.90 -15.42 50.53
C SER A 256 26.81 -14.44 50.07
N SER A 257 25.66 -15.04 49.70
CA SER A 257 24.29 -14.75 50.17
C SER A 257 23.84 -13.30 50.44
N SER A 258 22.86 -12.85 49.67
CA SER A 258 21.60 -12.37 50.27
C SER A 258 20.44 -12.54 49.27
N SER A 259 19.31 -12.89 49.87
CA SER A 259 18.01 -13.17 49.28
C SER A 259 17.34 -11.92 48.70
N ASP A 260 16.39 -12.18 47.81
CA ASP A 260 15.30 -11.29 47.39
C ASP A 260 15.57 -10.44 46.14
N ALA A 261 15.62 -11.11 45.00
CA ALA A 261 15.37 -10.49 43.71
C ALA A 261 14.08 -11.10 43.14
N THR A 262 12.98 -10.35 43.28
CA THR A 262 11.75 -10.51 42.52
C THR A 262 12.11 -10.65 41.05
N ARG A 263 12.13 -11.90 40.58
CA ARG A 263 12.39 -12.26 39.19
C ARG A 263 11.16 -11.81 38.40
N ARG A 264 11.12 -10.51 38.05
CA ARG A 264 10.29 -9.97 36.98
C ARG A 264 10.59 -10.81 35.76
N ARG A 265 9.75 -11.82 35.51
CA ARG A 265 9.65 -12.48 34.22
C ARG A 265 9.27 -11.38 33.25
N ARG A 266 10.27 -10.76 32.60
CA ARG A 266 10.04 -10.08 31.33
C ARG A 266 9.30 -11.09 30.48
N LYS A 267 8.01 -10.87 30.24
CA LYS A 267 7.28 -11.58 29.18
C LYS A 267 8.15 -11.34 27.95
N LYS A 268 8.83 -12.39 27.45
CA LYS A 268 9.40 -12.31 26.11
C LYS A 268 8.20 -12.06 25.22
N SER A 269 8.08 -10.85 24.70
CA SER A 269 7.12 -10.59 23.64
C SER A 269 7.37 -11.62 22.54
N LYS A 270 6.30 -12.30 22.14
CA LYS A 270 6.37 -13.22 21.01
C LYS A 270 6.36 -12.32 19.78
N ARG A 271 7.47 -12.34 19.02
CA ARG A 271 7.54 -11.65 17.73
C ARG A 271 6.35 -12.10 16.85
N PRO A 272 5.61 -11.17 16.23
CA PRO A 272 4.49 -11.52 15.37
C PRO A 272 5.00 -12.35 14.20
N ALA A 273 4.19 -13.30 13.75
CA ALA A 273 4.47 -14.00 12.50
C ALA A 273 4.29 -13.01 11.34
N VAL A 274 5.21 -13.05 10.38
CA VAL A 274 5.23 -12.10 9.25
C VAL A 274 5.15 -12.86 7.95
N LEU A 275 4.27 -12.46 7.03
CA LEU A 275 4.05 -13.06 5.73
C LEU A 275 4.66 -12.16 4.63
N PRO A 276 5.68 -12.63 3.88
CA PRO A 276 6.28 -11.81 2.83
C PRO A 276 5.37 -11.71 1.60
N VAL A 277 5.38 -10.55 0.95
CA VAL A 277 4.81 -10.30 -0.37
C VAL A 277 5.84 -9.57 -1.23
N LEU A 278 6.07 -10.07 -2.44
CA LEU A 278 7.01 -9.47 -3.39
C LEU A 278 6.21 -8.74 -4.47
N LEU A 279 6.53 -7.50 -4.79
CA LEU A 279 5.85 -6.76 -5.86
C LEU A 279 6.86 -6.21 -6.83
N HIS A 280 6.47 -6.09 -8.08
CA HIS A 280 7.23 -5.40 -9.11
C HIS A 280 6.52 -4.09 -9.44
N ASP A 281 7.12 -2.98 -9.03
CA ASP A 281 6.71 -1.65 -9.47
C ASP A 281 7.41 -1.36 -10.80
N ALA A 282 6.64 -1.20 -11.87
CA ALA A 282 7.19 -0.82 -13.17
C ALA A 282 7.26 0.71 -13.30
N PRO A 283 8.09 1.24 -14.23
CA PRO A 283 7.99 2.65 -14.61
C PRO A 283 6.63 2.92 -15.27
N MET A 284 6.04 4.07 -14.97
CA MET A 284 4.79 4.48 -15.59
C MET A 284 5.05 4.91 -17.03
N GLY A 285 4.34 4.29 -17.99
CA GLY A 285 4.48 4.63 -19.41
C GLY A 285 3.69 5.89 -19.78
N ASP A 286 2.59 6.15 -19.08
CA ASP A 286 1.71 7.30 -19.25
C ASP A 286 0.98 7.62 -17.93
N HIS A 287 0.15 8.67 -17.93
CA HIS A 287 -0.63 9.09 -16.76
C HIS A 287 -1.78 8.13 -16.40
N LEU A 288 -2.10 7.16 -17.26
CA LEU A 288 -3.18 6.20 -17.07
C LEU A 288 -2.68 4.91 -16.41
N SER A 289 -1.42 4.53 -16.65
CA SER A 289 -0.78 3.31 -16.13
C SER A 289 -0.33 3.41 -14.67
N VAL A 290 -0.98 4.23 -13.84
CA VAL A 290 -0.69 4.38 -12.40
C VAL A 290 -0.74 3.05 -11.63
N GLY A 291 -1.50 2.07 -12.12
CA GLY A 291 -1.63 0.73 -11.53
C GLY A 291 -0.37 -0.12 -11.58
N VAL A 292 0.67 0.27 -12.34
CA VAL A 292 1.96 -0.46 -12.31
C VAL A 292 2.78 -0.17 -11.06
N GLN A 293 2.35 0.77 -10.23
CA GLN A 293 2.97 1.10 -8.95
C GLN A 293 2.08 0.69 -7.77
N THR A 294 2.72 0.38 -6.65
CA THR A 294 2.01 0.07 -5.41
C THR A 294 1.68 1.33 -4.62
N TRP A 295 0.41 1.48 -4.24
CA TRP A 295 -0.10 2.63 -3.48
C TRP A 295 -0.30 2.31 -1.99
N GLY A 296 -0.13 3.32 -1.11
CA GLY A 296 -0.14 3.14 0.35
C GLY A 296 -1.45 2.58 0.91
N SER A 297 -2.58 2.97 0.31
CA SER A 297 -3.92 2.42 0.59
C SER A 297 -3.96 0.89 0.59
N ALA A 298 -3.34 0.26 -0.42
CA ALA A 298 -3.36 -1.20 -0.54
C ALA A 298 -2.53 -1.88 0.56
N ILE A 299 -1.45 -1.22 1.00
CA ILE A 299 -0.60 -1.70 2.09
C ILE A 299 -1.36 -1.65 3.41
N LEU A 300 -2.04 -0.55 3.70
CA LEU A 300 -2.81 -0.41 4.93
C LEU A 300 -3.98 -1.37 5.00
N LEU A 301 -4.77 -1.45 3.93
CA LEU A 301 -5.87 -2.41 3.85
C LEU A 301 -5.32 -3.84 3.99
N GLY A 302 -4.25 -4.16 3.28
CA GLY A 302 -3.57 -5.46 3.38
C GLY A 302 -3.13 -5.80 4.81
N ARG A 303 -2.54 -4.85 5.54
CA ARG A 303 -2.16 -5.03 6.94
C ARG A 303 -3.36 -5.36 7.83
N GLN A 304 -4.45 -4.60 7.71
CA GLN A 304 -5.65 -4.87 8.50
C GLN A 304 -6.25 -6.23 8.17
N MET A 305 -6.26 -6.63 6.89
CA MET A 305 -6.71 -7.94 6.45
C MET A 305 -5.82 -9.07 6.95
N ALA A 306 -4.50 -8.90 6.97
CA ALA A 306 -3.56 -9.90 7.48
C ALA A 306 -3.69 -10.13 8.99
N LEU A 307 -3.95 -9.06 9.75
CA LEU A 307 -4.15 -9.13 11.20
C LEU A 307 -5.52 -9.70 11.57
N ARG A 308 -6.57 -9.36 10.81
CA ARG A 308 -7.97 -9.69 11.14
C ARG A 308 -8.75 -10.25 9.93
N PRO A 309 -8.29 -11.33 9.28
CA PRO A 309 -8.85 -11.81 8.02
C PRO A 309 -10.35 -12.16 8.08
N SER A 310 -10.83 -12.67 9.22
CA SER A 310 -12.25 -12.99 9.40
C SER A 310 -13.16 -11.77 9.34
N ASP A 311 -12.71 -10.60 9.82
CA ASP A 311 -13.51 -9.35 9.82
C ASP A 311 -13.80 -8.86 8.39
N PHE A 312 -12.96 -9.25 7.42
CA PHE A 312 -13.09 -8.90 6.01
C PHE A 312 -13.78 -10.00 5.19
N GLY A 313 -14.28 -11.06 5.83
CA GLY A 313 -14.95 -12.15 5.12
C GLY A 313 -14.02 -13.12 4.37
N LEU A 314 -12.72 -13.19 4.71
CA LEU A 314 -11.82 -14.19 4.13
C LEU A 314 -12.05 -15.61 4.68
N PHE A 315 -12.48 -15.72 5.94
CA PHE A 315 -12.67 -17.01 6.63
C PHE A 315 -14.13 -17.27 6.98
N LEU A 316 -15.00 -17.16 5.97
CA LEU A 316 -16.42 -17.45 6.14
C LEU A 316 -16.63 -18.94 6.46
N PRO A 317 -17.60 -19.29 7.32
CA PRO A 317 -17.99 -20.68 7.53
C PRO A 317 -18.37 -21.36 6.22
N SER A 318 -18.08 -22.65 6.11
CA SER A 318 -18.52 -23.45 4.96
C SER A 318 -20.05 -23.60 5.02
N THR A 319 -20.72 -23.00 4.06
CA THR A 319 -22.17 -23.10 3.82
C THR A 319 -22.39 -23.76 2.45
N THR A 320 -23.63 -24.13 2.13
CA THR A 320 -24.00 -24.58 0.77
C THR A 320 -23.60 -23.56 -0.30
N ALA A 321 -23.60 -22.26 0.03
CA ALA A 321 -23.18 -21.17 -0.85
C ALA A 321 -21.65 -21.02 -0.99
N THR A 322 -20.87 -21.51 -0.02
CA THR A 322 -19.39 -21.42 0.02
C THR A 322 -18.69 -22.78 -0.08
N ASN A 323 -19.38 -23.80 -0.63
CA ASN A 323 -18.89 -25.20 -0.72
C ASN A 323 -17.58 -25.38 -1.56
N GLY A 324 -17.08 -24.31 -2.19
CA GLY A 324 -15.81 -24.27 -2.92
C GLY A 324 -14.76 -23.32 -2.31
N GLY A 325 -14.97 -22.83 -1.08
CA GLY A 325 -14.15 -21.80 -0.46
C GLY A 325 -14.67 -20.38 -0.74
N VAL A 326 -14.01 -19.39 -0.15
CA VAL A 326 -14.36 -17.97 -0.31
C VAL A 326 -13.95 -17.47 -1.69
N ARG A 327 -14.80 -16.66 -2.31
CA ARG A 327 -14.53 -16.03 -3.61
C ARG A 327 -14.26 -14.54 -3.45
N VAL A 328 -13.06 -14.12 -3.83
CA VAL A 328 -12.59 -12.74 -3.72
C VAL A 328 -12.41 -12.14 -5.12
N LEU A 329 -12.88 -10.91 -5.31
CA LEU A 329 -12.65 -10.09 -6.49
C LEU A 329 -11.94 -8.81 -6.07
N GLU A 330 -10.84 -8.46 -6.73
CA GLU A 330 -10.21 -7.15 -6.58
C GLU A 330 -10.46 -6.32 -7.86
N LEU A 331 -11.11 -5.16 -7.69
CA LEU A 331 -11.36 -4.18 -8.73
C LEU A 331 -10.21 -3.17 -8.72
N GLY A 332 -9.58 -2.95 -9.88
CA GLY A 332 -8.45 -2.02 -9.99
C GLY A 332 -7.25 -2.50 -9.18
N ALA A 333 -6.87 -3.76 -9.39
CA ALA A 333 -5.88 -4.45 -8.57
C ALA A 333 -4.47 -3.85 -8.65
N GLY A 334 -4.14 -3.13 -9.74
CA GLY A 334 -2.80 -2.57 -9.92
C GLY A 334 -1.72 -3.66 -9.86
N THR A 335 -0.84 -3.58 -8.86
CA THR A 335 0.20 -4.61 -8.62
C THR A 335 -0.33 -5.90 -7.99
N GLY A 336 -1.61 -5.93 -7.59
CA GLY A 336 -2.28 -7.12 -7.04
C GLY A 336 -1.93 -7.45 -5.61
N LEU A 337 -1.43 -6.46 -4.85
CA LEU A 337 -1.00 -6.66 -3.46
C LEU A 337 -2.09 -7.35 -2.62
N LEU A 338 -3.34 -6.88 -2.68
CA LEU A 338 -4.42 -7.46 -1.88
C LEU A 338 -4.78 -8.85 -2.36
N SER A 339 -4.89 -9.08 -3.68
CA SER A 339 -5.13 -10.41 -4.25
C SER A 339 -4.07 -11.43 -3.84
N ILE A 340 -2.79 -11.07 -3.97
CA ILE A 340 -1.66 -11.93 -3.58
C ILE A 340 -1.70 -12.23 -2.08
N LEU A 341 -1.92 -11.20 -1.26
CA LEU A 341 -1.99 -11.35 0.19
C LEU A 341 -3.17 -12.24 0.60
N CYS A 342 -4.35 -12.00 0.05
CA CYS A 342 -5.54 -12.82 0.27
C CYS A 342 -5.28 -14.28 -0.12
N ARG A 343 -4.60 -14.54 -1.24
CA ARG A 343 -4.28 -15.91 -1.69
C ARG A 343 -3.46 -16.62 -0.64
N LYS A 344 -2.38 -15.98 -0.19
CA LYS A 344 -1.51 -16.53 0.85
C LYS A 344 -2.26 -16.75 2.17
N LEU A 345 -3.13 -15.84 2.57
CA LEU A 345 -3.94 -16.00 3.80
C LEU A 345 -4.92 -17.18 3.69
N LEU A 346 -5.58 -17.34 2.54
CA LEU A 346 -6.47 -18.47 2.27
C LEU A 346 -5.72 -19.80 2.22
N ASP A 347 -4.50 -19.84 1.66
CA ASP A 347 -3.64 -21.02 1.71
C ASP A 347 -3.27 -21.42 3.14
N LEU A 348 -2.88 -20.45 3.97
CA LEU A 348 -2.57 -20.70 5.38
C LEU A 348 -3.80 -21.21 6.15
N HIS A 349 -4.97 -20.66 5.86
CA HIS A 349 -6.23 -21.11 6.46
C HIS A 349 -6.63 -22.51 6.00
N SER A 350 -6.46 -22.81 4.71
CA SER A 350 -6.68 -24.13 4.13
C SER A 350 -5.77 -25.19 4.78
N ILE A 351 -4.49 -24.88 4.96
CA ILE A 351 -3.54 -25.76 5.69
C ILE A 351 -4.00 -25.98 7.13
N SER A 352 -4.52 -24.94 7.80
CA SER A 352 -4.94 -25.00 9.21
C SER A 352 -6.24 -25.78 9.41
N THR A 353 -7.17 -25.69 8.47
CA THR A 353 -8.56 -26.18 8.64
C THR A 353 -8.96 -27.29 7.67
N SER A 354 -8.11 -27.62 6.70
CA SER A 354 -8.41 -28.53 5.58
C SER A 354 -9.63 -28.12 4.74
N GLN A 355 -10.00 -26.83 4.77
CA GLN A 355 -11.02 -26.26 3.89
C GLN A 355 -10.44 -25.94 2.50
N PRO A 356 -11.26 -25.93 1.43
CA PRO A 356 -10.80 -25.47 0.13
C PRO A 356 -10.33 -24.00 0.21
N PRO A 357 -9.23 -23.64 -0.45
CA PRO A 357 -8.65 -22.31 -0.31
C PRO A 357 -9.38 -21.25 -1.15
N GLY A 358 -10.36 -21.63 -1.97
CA GLY A 358 -11.20 -20.69 -2.69
C GLY A 358 -10.55 -20.04 -3.91
N LEU A 359 -11.20 -18.99 -4.40
CA LEU A 359 -10.90 -18.32 -5.67
C LEU A 359 -10.60 -16.85 -5.43
N ILE A 360 -9.58 -16.34 -6.12
CA ILE A 360 -9.27 -14.92 -6.22
C ILE A 360 -9.24 -14.55 -7.69
N VAL A 361 -9.89 -13.44 -8.04
CA VAL A 361 -9.79 -12.83 -9.36
C VAL A 361 -9.32 -11.39 -9.19
N ALA A 362 -8.10 -11.12 -9.66
CA ALA A 362 -7.50 -9.79 -9.67
C ALA A 362 -7.81 -9.14 -11.01
N THR A 363 -8.45 -7.97 -11.00
CA THR A 363 -8.91 -7.33 -12.24
C THR A 363 -8.38 -5.92 -12.40
N ASP A 364 -8.08 -5.56 -13.64
CA ASP A 364 -7.71 -4.22 -14.04
C ASP A 364 -8.12 -3.99 -15.51
N PHE A 365 -7.99 -2.77 -16.02
CA PHE A 365 -8.39 -2.42 -17.38
C PHE A 365 -7.21 -2.41 -18.35
N LEU A 366 -6.08 -1.83 -17.94
CA LEU A 366 -4.95 -1.57 -18.84
C LEU A 366 -4.08 -2.82 -19.00
N THR A 367 -3.80 -3.20 -20.24
CA THR A 367 -2.96 -4.37 -20.55
C THR A 367 -1.58 -4.29 -19.91
N SER A 368 -0.94 -3.12 -19.89
CA SER A 368 0.35 -2.92 -19.24
C SER A 368 0.30 -3.15 -17.71
N VAL A 369 -0.82 -2.82 -17.07
CA VAL A 369 -1.04 -3.08 -15.65
C VAL A 369 -1.27 -4.57 -15.42
N LEU A 370 -2.07 -5.23 -16.26
CA LEU A 370 -2.31 -6.68 -16.20
C LEU A 370 -1.03 -7.51 -16.43
N ASP A 371 -0.17 -7.08 -17.36
CA ASP A 371 1.14 -7.71 -17.60
C ASP A 371 2.04 -7.57 -16.36
N ASN A 372 2.05 -6.39 -15.73
CA ASN A 372 2.79 -6.15 -14.49
C ASN A 372 2.24 -6.95 -13.30
N LEU A 373 0.91 -7.04 -13.20
CA LEU A 373 0.20 -7.83 -12.21
C LEU A 373 0.58 -9.31 -12.33
N LYS A 374 0.70 -9.84 -13.55
CA LYS A 374 1.17 -11.21 -13.79
C LYS A 374 2.58 -11.44 -13.24
N ILE A 375 3.50 -10.49 -13.46
CA ILE A 375 4.85 -10.54 -12.88
C ILE A 375 4.75 -10.61 -11.34
N CYS A 376 3.92 -9.76 -10.72
CA CYS A 376 3.74 -9.75 -9.27
C CYS A 376 3.18 -11.07 -8.74
N VAL A 377 2.20 -11.66 -9.42
CA VAL A 377 1.65 -12.98 -9.05
C VAL A 377 2.74 -14.05 -9.15
N ASP A 378 3.49 -14.10 -10.25
CA ASP A 378 4.54 -15.11 -10.47
C ASP A 378 5.71 -14.98 -9.48
N LEU A 379 6.05 -13.78 -9.04
CA LEU A 379 7.06 -13.56 -7.98
C LEU A 379 6.66 -14.23 -6.66
N ASN A 380 5.37 -14.34 -6.37
CA ASN A 380 4.85 -14.92 -5.14
C ASN A 380 4.46 -16.39 -5.29
N PHE A 381 4.12 -16.80 -6.50
CA PHE A 381 3.69 -18.15 -6.84
C PHE A 381 4.36 -18.57 -8.16
N PRO A 382 5.64 -18.95 -8.11
CA PRO A 382 6.39 -19.25 -9.32
C PRO A 382 5.74 -20.37 -10.13
N PRO A 383 5.65 -20.25 -11.46
CA PRO A 383 5.18 -21.34 -12.30
C PRO A 383 6.17 -22.50 -12.29
N HIS A 384 5.66 -23.71 -12.51
CA HIS A 384 6.46 -24.92 -12.62
C HIS A 384 6.87 -25.15 -14.07
N LEU A 385 8.14 -25.47 -14.29
CA LEU A 385 8.65 -25.92 -15.58
C LEU A 385 8.60 -27.45 -15.59
N ASP A 386 7.78 -28.02 -16.47
CA ASP A 386 7.73 -29.46 -16.72
C ASP A 386 8.16 -29.78 -18.17
N GLU A 387 8.18 -31.06 -18.54
CA GLU A 387 8.54 -31.49 -19.89
C GLU A 387 7.56 -31.02 -20.98
N ARG A 388 6.36 -30.54 -20.59
CA ARG A 388 5.27 -30.11 -21.48
C ARG A 388 5.18 -28.58 -21.61
N GLY A 389 5.88 -27.82 -20.77
CA GLY A 389 6.00 -26.37 -20.86
C GLY A 389 6.01 -25.68 -19.51
N ILE A 390 5.50 -24.45 -19.49
CA ILE A 390 5.28 -23.68 -18.27
C ILE A 390 3.88 -24.02 -17.77
N GLU A 391 3.79 -24.81 -16.70
CA GLU A 391 2.54 -25.05 -15.97
C GLU A 391 2.43 -24.00 -14.85
N THR A 392 1.37 -23.21 -14.90
CA THR A 392 1.04 -22.26 -13.83
C THR A 392 0.69 -22.97 -12.52
N SER A 393 1.13 -22.43 -11.39
CA SER A 393 0.81 -22.97 -10.06
C SER A 393 -0.41 -22.29 -9.42
N THR A 394 -1.00 -21.29 -10.09
CA THR A 394 -1.98 -20.39 -9.48
C THR A 394 -3.37 -20.40 -10.09
N ASP A 395 -3.54 -20.51 -11.40
CA ASP A 395 -4.84 -20.61 -12.09
C ASP A 395 -5.26 -22.08 -12.27
N ILE A 396 -5.32 -22.80 -11.14
CA ILE A 396 -5.53 -24.26 -11.06
C ILE A 396 -6.88 -24.69 -11.66
N SER A 397 -7.96 -23.97 -11.34
CA SER A 397 -9.30 -24.20 -11.90
C SER A 397 -10.12 -22.92 -11.90
N ARG A 398 -11.31 -22.90 -12.53
CA ARG A 398 -12.16 -21.69 -12.53
C ARG A 398 -12.79 -21.39 -11.17
N GLU A 399 -12.75 -22.35 -10.26
CA GLU A 399 -13.33 -22.29 -8.94
C GLU A 399 -12.27 -22.18 -7.83
N GLU A 400 -10.99 -22.24 -8.18
CA GLU A 400 -9.88 -22.23 -7.22
C GLU A 400 -8.64 -21.54 -7.80
N GLY A 401 -7.92 -20.82 -6.95
CA GLY A 401 -6.62 -20.24 -7.29
C GLY A 401 -6.60 -18.72 -7.28
N ILE A 402 -5.65 -18.13 -8.00
CA ILE A 402 -5.58 -16.69 -8.27
C ILE A 402 -5.50 -16.48 -9.79
N HIS A 403 -6.51 -15.79 -10.31
CA HIS A 403 -6.69 -15.51 -11.73
C HIS A 403 -6.55 -14.02 -11.99
N ILE A 404 -6.08 -13.68 -13.18
CA ILE A 404 -6.01 -12.30 -13.67
C ILE A 404 -7.00 -12.20 -14.83
N ALA A 405 -7.82 -11.16 -14.83
CA ALA A 405 -8.76 -10.91 -15.92
C ALA A 405 -8.88 -9.42 -16.19
N LYS A 406 -8.97 -9.05 -17.46
CA LYS A 406 -9.37 -7.70 -17.84
C LYS A 406 -10.81 -7.44 -17.44
N LEU A 407 -11.06 -6.27 -16.86
CA LEU A 407 -12.40 -5.79 -16.54
C LEU A 407 -12.53 -4.30 -16.85
N ASP A 408 -13.40 -3.97 -17.81
CA ASP A 408 -13.79 -2.59 -18.08
C ASP A 408 -15.11 -2.28 -17.36
N TRP A 409 -15.06 -1.42 -16.35
CA TRP A 409 -16.24 -1.09 -15.55
C TRP A 409 -17.34 -0.39 -16.35
N THR A 410 -17.02 0.19 -17.52
CA THR A 410 -17.98 0.91 -18.35
C THR A 410 -18.81 -0.02 -19.23
N THR A 411 -18.26 -1.16 -19.66
CA THR A 411 -18.93 -2.13 -20.55
C THR A 411 -19.51 -3.33 -19.80
N PHE A 412 -18.88 -3.73 -18.69
CA PHE A 412 -19.25 -4.93 -17.96
C PHE A 412 -20.70 -4.96 -17.46
N PRO A 413 -21.29 -3.87 -16.90
CA PRO A 413 -22.69 -3.89 -16.50
C PRO A 413 -23.66 -4.17 -17.64
N GLN A 414 -23.38 -3.66 -18.86
CA GLN A 414 -24.19 -3.91 -20.05
C GLN A 414 -24.04 -5.37 -20.52
N PHE A 415 -22.83 -5.92 -20.46
CA PHE A 415 -22.58 -7.33 -20.73
C PHE A 415 -23.44 -8.22 -19.81
N MET A 416 -23.43 -7.93 -18.50
CA MET A 416 -24.20 -8.66 -17.50
C MET A 416 -25.72 -8.54 -17.72
N GLU A 417 -26.23 -7.34 -17.97
CA GLU A 417 -27.66 -7.11 -18.23
C GLU A 417 -28.14 -7.85 -19.49
N SER A 418 -27.29 -7.98 -20.51
CA SER A 418 -27.61 -8.74 -21.72
C SER A 418 -27.62 -10.27 -21.54
N GLY A 419 -27.20 -10.76 -20.36
CA GLY A 419 -26.96 -12.18 -20.11
C GLY A 419 -25.76 -12.73 -20.89
N GLY A 420 -24.73 -11.91 -21.09
CA GLY A 420 -23.50 -12.26 -21.81
C GLY A 420 -23.64 -12.35 -23.33
N LYS A 421 -24.64 -11.68 -23.91
CA LYS A 421 -24.92 -11.70 -25.36
C LYS A 421 -24.29 -10.53 -26.12
N VAL A 422 -24.00 -9.44 -25.42
CA VAL A 422 -23.44 -8.20 -25.98
C VAL A 422 -22.07 -7.96 -25.39
N GLY A 423 -21.06 -7.78 -26.26
CA GLY A 423 -19.67 -7.60 -25.85
C GLY A 423 -18.94 -8.93 -25.56
N GLN A 424 -17.65 -8.80 -25.24
CA GLN A 424 -16.81 -9.89 -24.74
C GLN A 424 -16.12 -9.39 -23.48
N GLU A 425 -16.22 -10.16 -22.40
CA GLU A 425 -15.63 -9.83 -21.10
C GLU A 425 -14.79 -11.01 -20.61
N GLU A 426 -13.53 -10.77 -20.24
CA GLU A 426 -12.67 -11.83 -19.67
C GLU A 426 -13.17 -12.32 -18.31
N MET A 427 -13.98 -11.51 -17.63
CA MET A 427 -14.65 -11.88 -16.38
C MET A 427 -15.78 -12.90 -16.55
N ALA A 428 -16.26 -13.14 -17.77
CA ALA A 428 -17.40 -14.03 -18.05
C ALA A 428 -17.31 -15.44 -17.41
N PRO A 429 -16.14 -16.12 -17.35
CA PRO A 429 -16.03 -17.44 -16.73
C PRO A 429 -16.24 -17.44 -15.20
N PHE A 430 -16.07 -16.29 -14.55
CA PHE A 430 -16.06 -16.17 -13.09
C PHE A 430 -17.35 -15.60 -12.51
N VAL A 431 -18.30 -15.17 -13.33
CA VAL A 431 -19.56 -14.54 -12.87
C VAL A 431 -20.74 -15.52 -12.84
N ASN A 432 -20.49 -16.81 -13.08
CA ASN A 432 -21.47 -17.88 -12.90
C ASN A 432 -21.95 -18.00 -11.44
N ARG A 433 -21.11 -17.59 -10.50
CA ARG A 433 -21.44 -17.39 -9.10
C ARG A 433 -20.99 -15.98 -8.69
N PRO A 434 -21.63 -15.38 -7.69
CA PRO A 434 -21.20 -14.11 -7.15
C PRO A 434 -20.03 -14.28 -6.15
N PHE A 435 -19.37 -13.17 -5.82
CA PHE A 435 -18.23 -13.09 -4.93
C PHE A 435 -18.66 -12.76 -3.50
N ASP A 436 -17.99 -13.39 -2.54
CA ASP A 436 -18.21 -13.17 -1.11
C ASP A 436 -17.54 -11.88 -0.63
N LEU A 437 -16.41 -11.55 -1.25
CA LEU A 437 -15.60 -10.39 -0.94
C LEU A 437 -15.23 -9.66 -2.23
N VAL A 438 -15.49 -8.35 -2.26
CA VAL A 438 -14.99 -7.46 -3.30
C VAL A 438 -14.08 -6.42 -2.63
N LEU A 439 -12.97 -6.07 -3.27
CA LEU A 439 -11.98 -5.11 -2.78
C LEU A 439 -11.74 -4.04 -3.84
N ALA A 440 -11.63 -2.78 -3.40
CA ALA A 440 -11.15 -1.67 -4.21
C ALA A 440 -10.28 -0.78 -3.30
N SER A 441 -9.04 -0.53 -3.71
CA SER A 441 -8.09 0.28 -2.95
C SER A 441 -7.51 1.36 -3.85
N ASP A 442 -7.77 2.62 -3.51
CA ASP A 442 -7.34 3.81 -4.28
C ASP A 442 -7.84 3.83 -5.73
N CYS A 443 -9.06 3.32 -5.95
CA CYS A 443 -9.66 3.20 -7.27
C CYS A 443 -10.47 4.43 -7.71
N VAL A 444 -10.70 5.40 -6.82
CA VAL A 444 -11.59 6.56 -7.07
C VAL A 444 -10.76 7.83 -7.13
N TYR A 445 -10.25 8.11 -8.32
CA TYR A 445 -9.49 9.32 -8.68
C TYR A 445 -10.20 10.17 -9.76
N ASP A 446 -11.46 9.84 -10.05
CA ASP A 446 -12.40 10.61 -10.87
C ASP A 446 -13.81 10.41 -10.27
N GLU A 447 -14.63 11.45 -10.25
CA GLU A 447 -15.97 11.44 -9.66
C GLU A 447 -16.90 10.35 -10.24
N THR A 448 -16.65 9.92 -11.48
CA THR A 448 -17.46 8.89 -12.15
C THR A 448 -17.14 7.48 -11.66
N HIS A 449 -15.96 7.24 -11.07
CA HIS A 449 -15.52 5.89 -10.70
C HIS A 449 -16.36 5.26 -9.61
N ALA A 450 -16.82 6.03 -8.61
CA ALA A 450 -17.66 5.49 -7.56
C ALA A 450 -18.98 4.90 -8.11
N LYS A 451 -19.58 5.56 -9.11
CA LYS A 451 -20.75 5.04 -9.81
C LYS A 451 -20.43 3.74 -10.56
N LEU A 452 -19.33 3.72 -11.30
CA LEU A 452 -18.91 2.54 -12.09
C LEU A 452 -18.62 1.34 -11.18
N LEU A 453 -17.94 1.56 -10.04
CA LEU A 453 -17.71 0.53 -9.02
C LEU A 453 -19.03 -0.01 -8.48
N ARG A 454 -20.03 0.85 -8.22
CA ARG A 454 -21.36 0.41 -7.79
C ARG A 454 -22.04 -0.46 -8.85
N ASP A 455 -22.02 -0.02 -10.09
CA ASP A 455 -22.66 -0.73 -11.20
C ASP A 455 -22.05 -2.13 -11.38
N VAL A 456 -20.72 -2.26 -11.26
CA VAL A 456 -20.01 -3.55 -11.26
C VAL A 456 -20.37 -4.38 -10.02
N ALA A 457 -20.24 -3.80 -8.81
CA ALA A 457 -20.50 -4.47 -7.55
C ALA A 457 -21.91 -5.07 -7.50
N GLY A 458 -22.91 -4.37 -8.05
CA GLY A 458 -24.29 -4.83 -8.10
C GLY A 458 -24.46 -6.15 -8.87
N TRP A 459 -23.59 -6.44 -9.83
CA TRP A 459 -23.63 -7.66 -10.64
C TRP A 459 -22.76 -8.80 -10.12
N VAL A 460 -21.78 -8.50 -9.26
CA VAL A 460 -20.78 -9.49 -8.81
C VAL A 460 -20.91 -9.85 -7.33
N LEU A 461 -21.48 -9.00 -6.47
CA LEU A 461 -21.52 -9.24 -5.03
C LEU A 461 -22.61 -10.22 -4.62
N ARG A 462 -22.28 -11.19 -3.76
CA ARG A 462 -23.22 -12.23 -3.31
C ARG A 462 -24.41 -11.63 -2.56
N LEU A 463 -25.61 -12.04 -2.93
CA LEU A 463 -26.84 -11.65 -2.23
C LEU A 463 -26.93 -12.34 -0.85
N PRO A 464 -27.62 -11.73 0.14
CA PRO A 464 -27.90 -12.37 1.43
C PRO A 464 -28.72 -13.66 1.25
N ASP A 465 -28.33 -14.75 1.89
CA ASP A 465 -29.10 -16.00 1.89
C ASP A 465 -30.25 -15.93 2.91
N GLU A 466 -31.49 -15.96 2.41
CA GLU A 466 -32.69 -15.94 3.28
C GLU A 466 -32.85 -17.22 4.10
N ALA A 467 -32.22 -18.32 3.68
CA ALA A 467 -32.24 -19.58 4.41
C ALA A 467 -31.28 -19.59 5.61
N THR A 468 -30.32 -18.67 5.66
CA THR A 468 -29.28 -18.61 6.70
C THR A 468 -29.51 -17.37 7.58
N PRO A 469 -30.07 -17.53 8.79
CA PRO A 469 -30.35 -16.40 9.68
C PRO A 469 -29.09 -15.58 9.97
N GLY A 470 -29.16 -14.27 9.70
CA GLY A 470 -28.05 -13.33 9.95
C GLY A 470 -27.04 -13.20 8.82
N ASP A 471 -27.15 -13.97 7.73
CA ASP A 471 -26.32 -13.76 6.55
C ASP A 471 -26.63 -12.40 5.90
N GLN A 472 -25.60 -11.57 5.77
CA GLN A 472 -25.69 -10.22 5.19
C GLN A 472 -25.24 -10.19 3.71
N GLY A 473 -25.01 -11.36 3.11
CA GLY A 473 -24.46 -11.45 1.76
C GLY A 473 -22.95 -11.20 1.73
N GLY A 474 -22.45 -10.93 0.53
CA GLY A 474 -21.06 -10.52 0.33
C GLY A 474 -20.78 -9.12 0.88
N THR A 475 -19.50 -8.80 1.03
CA THR A 475 -19.04 -7.48 1.49
C THR A 475 -18.10 -6.86 0.46
N PHE A 476 -18.26 -5.57 0.19
CA PHE A 476 -17.37 -4.80 -0.67
C PHE A 476 -16.64 -3.75 0.16
N HIS A 477 -15.30 -3.79 0.20
CA HIS A 477 -14.50 -2.79 0.90
C HIS A 477 -13.87 -1.82 -0.08
N ILE A 478 -14.07 -0.53 0.19
CA ILE A 478 -13.45 0.58 -0.54
C ILE A 478 -12.54 1.32 0.44
N LEU A 479 -11.27 1.50 0.09
CA LEU A 479 -10.33 2.33 0.84
C LEU A 479 -9.77 3.43 -0.07
N SER A 480 -9.86 4.68 0.37
CA SER A 480 -9.32 5.83 -0.36
C SER A 480 -8.55 6.75 0.58
N PRO A 481 -7.38 7.27 0.16
CA PRO A 481 -6.57 8.19 0.96
C PRO A 481 -7.25 9.55 1.11
N LEU A 482 -7.01 10.21 2.24
CA LEU A 482 -7.38 11.61 2.44
C LEU A 482 -6.42 12.50 1.68
N ARG A 483 -6.90 13.14 0.62
CA ARG A 483 -6.12 14.11 -0.17
C ARG A 483 -6.94 15.41 -0.29
N PRO A 484 -6.39 16.58 0.09
CA PRO A 484 -7.12 17.85 0.01
C PRO A 484 -7.67 18.19 -1.38
N THR A 485 -6.98 17.75 -2.44
CA THR A 485 -7.37 17.99 -3.83
C THR A 485 -8.36 16.97 -4.40
N PHE A 486 -8.70 15.91 -3.66
CA PHE A 486 -9.59 14.83 -4.11
C PHE A 486 -10.94 14.81 -3.36
N ALA A 487 -11.36 15.96 -2.81
CA ALA A 487 -12.62 16.05 -2.09
C ALA A 487 -13.84 15.63 -2.95
N PRO A 488 -13.98 16.06 -4.22
CA PRO A 488 -15.10 15.64 -5.06
C PRO A 488 -15.15 14.12 -5.30
N GLU A 489 -14.01 13.49 -5.48
CA GLU A 489 -13.87 12.04 -5.67
C GLU A 489 -14.31 11.29 -4.42
N LEU A 490 -13.91 11.74 -3.23
CA LEU A 490 -14.34 11.13 -1.97
C LEU A 490 -15.84 11.36 -1.71
N GLU A 491 -16.38 12.54 -2.03
CA GLU A 491 -17.81 12.83 -1.95
C GLU A 491 -18.64 11.99 -2.94
N SER A 492 -18.06 11.64 -4.09
CA SER A 492 -18.71 10.74 -5.05
C SER A 492 -18.94 9.34 -4.45
N ILE A 493 -18.03 8.85 -3.60
CA ILE A 493 -18.21 7.58 -2.89
C ILE A 493 -19.38 7.68 -1.92
N ASP A 494 -19.47 8.75 -1.14
CA ASP A 494 -20.59 8.97 -0.21
C ASP A 494 -21.93 9.09 -0.94
N THR A 495 -21.93 9.73 -2.12
CA THR A 495 -23.11 9.88 -2.98
C THR A 495 -23.57 8.55 -3.57
N HIS A 496 -22.63 7.72 -4.03
CA HIS A 496 -22.93 6.45 -4.68
C HIS A 496 -23.06 5.28 -3.70
N PHE A 497 -22.51 5.37 -2.50
CA PHE A 497 -22.63 4.38 -1.44
C PHE A 497 -23.13 5.02 -0.14
N PRO A 498 -24.32 5.64 -0.13
CA PRO A 498 -24.87 6.23 1.07
C PRO A 498 -25.16 5.14 2.12
N PRO A 499 -25.27 5.49 3.41
CA PRO A 499 -25.61 4.54 4.45
C PRO A 499 -26.91 3.79 4.13
N LEU A 500 -26.97 2.48 4.37
CA LEU A 500 -28.16 1.67 4.08
C LEU A 500 -29.43 2.20 4.76
N SER A 501 -29.28 2.89 5.90
CA SER A 501 -30.37 3.53 6.64
C SER A 501 -31.04 4.70 5.91
N THR A 502 -30.40 5.28 4.88
CA THR A 502 -30.97 6.38 4.10
C THR A 502 -31.94 5.91 3.02
N TYR A 503 -31.95 4.61 2.71
CA TYR A 503 -32.88 4.06 1.73
C TYR A 503 -34.28 3.87 2.28
N THR A 504 -35.27 3.87 1.39
CA THR A 504 -36.62 3.41 1.71
C THR A 504 -36.55 2.02 2.35
N PRO A 505 -37.34 1.73 3.41
CA PRO A 505 -37.26 0.46 4.12
C PRO A 505 -37.34 -0.76 3.19
N LEU A 506 -36.51 -1.77 3.45
CA LEU A 506 -36.40 -2.96 2.60
C LEU A 506 -37.74 -3.67 2.39
N ALA A 507 -38.62 -3.68 3.39
CA ALA A 507 -39.95 -4.29 3.28
C ALA A 507 -40.83 -3.64 2.20
N GLU A 508 -40.73 -2.32 2.04
CA GLU A 508 -41.47 -1.58 1.00
C GLU A 508 -40.89 -1.86 -0.39
N ARG A 509 -39.55 -1.86 -0.51
CA ARG A 509 -38.86 -2.21 -1.76
C ARG A 509 -39.14 -3.64 -2.21
N GLN A 510 -39.13 -4.59 -1.28
CA GLN A 510 -39.50 -5.98 -1.53
C GLN A 510 -40.96 -6.13 -1.97
N SER A 511 -41.86 -5.34 -1.36
CA SER A 511 -43.28 -5.33 -1.75
C SER A 511 -43.45 -4.78 -3.16
N ALA A 512 -42.72 -3.72 -3.52
CA ALA A 512 -42.71 -3.16 -4.86
C ALA A 512 -42.15 -4.16 -5.89
N ALA A 513 -41.04 -4.85 -5.58
CA ALA A 513 -40.42 -5.84 -6.45
C ALA A 513 -41.31 -7.07 -6.71
N LYS A 514 -42.14 -7.45 -5.74
CA LYS A 514 -43.14 -8.54 -5.87
C LYS A 514 -44.42 -8.09 -6.60
N SER A 515 -44.68 -6.78 -6.68
CA SER A 515 -45.88 -6.27 -7.31
C SER A 515 -45.82 -6.46 -8.83
N SER A 516 -46.78 -7.20 -9.39
CA SER A 516 -46.88 -7.44 -10.84
C SER A 516 -47.55 -6.27 -11.59
N SER A 517 -47.33 -5.04 -11.14
CA SER A 517 -47.97 -3.86 -11.73
C SER A 517 -47.37 -3.59 -13.11
N SER A 518 -48.19 -3.24 -14.09
CA SER A 518 -47.73 -2.81 -15.42
C SER A 518 -47.03 -1.44 -15.41
N SER A 519 -47.10 -0.71 -14.30
CA SER A 519 -46.46 0.59 -14.14
C SER A 519 -45.00 0.42 -13.71
N PRO A 520 -44.08 1.26 -14.21
CA PRO A 520 -42.68 1.20 -13.82
C PRO A 520 -42.52 1.46 -12.31
N ILE A 521 -41.74 0.62 -11.64
CA ILE A 521 -41.40 0.77 -10.23
C ILE A 521 -40.59 2.08 -10.07
N PRO A 522 -40.96 2.97 -9.14
CA PRO A 522 -40.18 4.18 -8.87
C PRO A 522 -38.71 3.89 -8.54
N PRO A 523 -37.74 4.74 -8.96
CA PRO A 523 -36.31 4.48 -8.79
C PRO A 523 -35.87 4.24 -7.33
N GLU A 524 -36.50 4.91 -6.38
CA GLU A 524 -36.27 4.76 -4.95
C GLU A 524 -36.67 3.36 -4.45
N LEU A 525 -37.72 2.77 -5.05
CA LEU A 525 -38.24 1.45 -4.70
C LEU A 525 -37.58 0.28 -5.46
N ARG A 526 -36.89 0.58 -6.56
CA ARG A 526 -36.25 -0.42 -7.43
C ARG A 526 -34.96 -0.94 -6.80
N GLY A 527 -34.72 -2.26 -6.84
CA GLY A 527 -33.41 -2.85 -6.55
C GLY A 527 -32.42 -2.69 -7.71
N GLU A 528 -31.18 -3.15 -7.54
CA GLU A 528 -30.12 -3.02 -8.55
C GLU A 528 -29.33 -4.31 -8.76
N GLY A 529 -28.74 -4.47 -9.95
CA GLY A 529 -27.98 -5.66 -10.34
C GLY A 529 -28.67 -6.98 -10.01
N LEU A 530 -27.97 -7.88 -9.31
CA LEU A 530 -28.52 -9.15 -8.81
C LEU A 530 -29.68 -8.95 -7.82
N GLY A 531 -29.73 -7.80 -7.15
CA GLY A 531 -30.72 -7.44 -6.14
C GLY A 531 -32.08 -6.99 -6.68
N ILE A 532 -32.24 -6.80 -8.00
CA ILE A 532 -33.47 -6.28 -8.62
C ILE A 532 -34.72 -7.04 -8.17
N ALA A 533 -34.70 -8.38 -8.23
CA ALA A 533 -35.86 -9.21 -7.91
C ALA A 533 -36.25 -9.19 -6.42
N ARG A 534 -35.35 -8.71 -5.55
CA ARG A 534 -35.53 -8.63 -4.09
C ARG A 534 -35.62 -7.19 -3.59
N GLY A 535 -35.61 -6.21 -4.50
CA GLY A 535 -35.58 -4.79 -4.16
C GLY A 535 -34.33 -4.35 -3.41
N LEU A 536 -33.24 -5.14 -3.43
CA LEU A 536 -32.00 -4.86 -2.69
C LEU A 536 -31.15 -3.78 -3.37
N LYS A 537 -30.49 -2.95 -2.55
CA LYS A 537 -29.55 -1.91 -2.99
C LYS A 537 -28.22 -2.06 -2.28
N LEU A 538 -27.12 -1.65 -2.93
CA LEU A 538 -25.83 -1.50 -2.27
C LEU A 538 -25.78 -0.17 -1.53
N GLY A 539 -25.23 -0.21 -0.33
CA GLY A 539 -24.93 0.99 0.46
C GLY A 539 -23.92 0.69 1.55
N ALA A 540 -23.39 1.75 2.17
CA ALA A 540 -22.47 1.60 3.28
C ALA A 540 -23.19 1.06 4.52
N ARG A 541 -22.55 0.11 5.21
CA ARG A 541 -23.01 -0.42 6.49
C ARG A 541 -22.70 0.58 7.61
N GLY A 542 -23.55 0.60 8.64
CA GLY A 542 -23.38 1.51 9.78
C GLY A 542 -23.61 2.97 9.40
N GLU A 543 -22.74 3.86 9.88
CA GLU A 543 -22.85 5.32 9.70
C GLU A 543 -22.19 5.82 8.40
N GLY A 544 -21.68 4.94 7.54
CA GLY A 544 -21.02 5.30 6.30
C GLY A 544 -19.52 4.97 6.32
N LYS A 545 -18.68 6.01 6.24
CA LYS A 545 -17.21 5.87 6.25
C LYS A 545 -16.61 5.94 7.63
N ARG A 546 -15.48 5.26 7.82
CA ARG A 546 -14.64 5.37 9.03
C ARG A 546 -13.23 5.84 8.69
N GLY A 547 -12.69 6.70 9.55
CA GLY A 547 -11.32 7.20 9.42
C GLY A 547 -10.34 6.14 9.92
N VAL A 548 -9.30 5.90 9.12
CA VAL A 548 -8.18 5.01 9.46
C VAL A 548 -6.92 5.84 9.38
N ARG A 549 -6.15 5.93 10.46
CA ARG A 549 -4.80 6.52 10.42
C ARG A 549 -3.78 5.40 10.26
N GLY A 550 -2.88 5.54 9.29
CA GLY A 550 -1.66 4.75 9.24
C GLY A 550 -0.74 5.13 10.40
N ARG A 551 0.07 4.20 10.88
CA ARG A 551 1.19 4.53 11.79
C ARG A 551 2.28 5.28 11.01
N LYS A 552 3.18 5.95 11.74
CA LYS A 552 4.33 6.64 11.14
C LYS A 552 5.13 5.65 10.28
N GLY A 553 5.30 5.96 8.99
CA GLY A 553 5.97 5.10 8.02
C GLY A 553 5.09 4.11 7.24
N GLU A 554 3.78 4.03 7.50
CA GLU A 554 2.86 3.09 6.83
C GLU A 554 2.22 3.62 5.52
N GLY A 555 2.75 4.72 4.95
CA GLY A 555 2.23 5.36 3.74
C GLY A 555 3.19 6.46 3.25
N ARG A 556 2.80 7.20 2.21
CA ARG A 556 3.55 8.41 1.83
C ARG A 556 3.32 9.54 2.85
N VAL A 557 4.24 10.51 2.90
CA VAL A 557 4.16 11.66 3.83
C VAL A 557 2.91 12.52 3.59
N ASP A 558 2.40 12.56 2.36
CA ASP A 558 1.14 13.24 1.99
C ASP A 558 -0.13 12.49 2.46
N GLU A 559 -0.01 11.20 2.82
CA GLU A 559 -1.10 10.37 3.37
C GLU A 559 -1.20 10.47 4.91
N ALA A 560 -0.42 11.36 5.55
CA ALA A 560 -0.44 11.61 6.99
C ALA A 560 -1.84 12.01 7.53
N GLN A 561 -2.72 12.51 6.66
CA GLN A 561 -4.11 12.84 7.00
C GLN A 561 -4.97 11.60 7.29
N GLY A 562 -4.55 10.41 6.85
CA GLY A 562 -5.27 9.14 7.01
C GLY A 562 -6.04 8.70 5.76
N TYR A 563 -6.98 7.78 5.94
CA TYR A 563 -7.74 7.14 4.87
C TYR A 563 -9.20 7.03 5.29
N TRP A 564 -10.08 7.08 4.31
CA TRP A 564 -11.46 6.69 4.50
C TRP A 564 -11.67 5.25 4.08
N TRP A 565 -12.48 4.55 4.87
CA TRP A 565 -12.87 3.18 4.61
C TRP A 565 -14.39 3.06 4.62
N TRP A 566 -14.95 2.54 3.53
CA TRP A 566 -16.35 2.14 3.41
C TRP A 566 -16.46 0.61 3.41
N GLU A 567 -17.39 0.10 4.22
CA GLU A 567 -17.84 -1.28 4.15
C GLU A 567 -19.23 -1.30 3.52
N VAL A 568 -19.31 -1.80 2.30
CA VAL A 568 -20.53 -1.79 1.48
C VAL A 568 -21.15 -3.19 1.46
N GLY A 569 -22.46 -3.26 1.53
CA GLY A 569 -23.21 -4.51 1.41
C GLY A 569 -24.63 -4.29 0.91
N TRP A 570 -25.37 -5.38 0.77
CA TRP A 570 -26.79 -5.34 0.40
C TRP A 570 -27.66 -4.95 1.59
N GLY A 571 -28.69 -4.13 1.35
CA GLY A 571 -29.74 -3.85 2.32
C GLY A 571 -31.00 -3.28 1.73
#